data_AF-A0AAQ3SG70-F1
#
_entry.id   AF-A0AAQ3SG70-F1
#
_cell.length_a   1.000
_cell.length_b   1.000
_cell.length_c   1.000
_cell.angle_alpha   90.00
_cell.angle_beta   90.00
_cell.angle_gamma   90.00
#
_symmetry.space_group_name_H-M   'P 1'
#
loop_
_entity.id
_entity.type
_entity.pdbx_description
1 polymer ?
#
loop_
_entity_poly.entity_id
_entity_poly.type
_entity_poly.pdbx_seq_one_letter_code
_entity_poly.pdbx_strand_id
1 'polypeptide(L)'
;MLFVTINDWPPLSNLLGQSNKGFKACTHCLDDTDSMYLKHCRKVVYMGNRRFLFCKHQLRKKGKHFRHDDHRNKLLHRDGKMVFQMVKNLTVVFGKGSGSQPVPNEDGKAPMWKKKSIFWVLPYWEVLDVHHAIDVMHLTKNHCVNLLGFLGPRDEEDEEPKERPEDRTILWRFGMKMKIEEMH
;
A
#
# COMPACT_ATOMS: atom_id res chain seq x y z
N MET A 1 3.23 11.10 -16.70
CA MET A 1 3.53 11.88 -15.48
C MET A 1 3.09 11.03 -14.30
N LEU A 2 3.98 10.61 -13.40
CA LEU A 2 3.62 9.86 -12.19
C LEU A 2 3.27 10.87 -11.08
N PHE A 3 2.02 10.95 -10.64
CA PHE A 3 1.70 11.62 -9.38
C PHE A 3 1.95 10.63 -8.25
N VAL A 4 3.08 10.81 -7.57
CA VAL A 4 3.28 10.16 -6.28
C VAL A 4 2.34 10.86 -5.31
N THR A 5 1.28 10.17 -4.87
CA THR A 5 0.48 10.69 -3.76
C THR A 5 1.35 10.59 -2.50
N ILE A 6 1.66 11.73 -1.89
CA ILE A 6 2.32 11.77 -0.58
C ILE A 6 1.26 11.33 0.44
N ASN A 7 1.12 10.02 0.58
CA ASN A 7 0.28 9.43 1.61
C ASN A 7 1.05 9.47 2.92
N ASP A 8 0.43 9.97 3.99
CA ASP A 8 0.93 9.71 5.32
C ASP A 8 0.82 8.20 5.65
N TRP A 9 1.36 7.82 6.79
CA TRP A 9 1.53 6.41 7.14
C TRP A 9 0.21 5.61 7.24
N PRO A 10 -0.88 6.14 7.83
CA PRO A 10 -2.13 5.39 7.95
C PRO A 10 -2.80 5.06 6.60
N PRO A 11 -2.94 5.99 5.64
CA PRO A 11 -3.43 5.67 4.31
C PRO A 11 -2.54 4.66 3.59
N LEU A 12 -1.21 4.80 3.67
CA LEU A 12 -0.30 3.84 3.05
C LEU A 12 -0.52 2.41 3.57
N SER A 13 -0.65 2.24 4.88
CA SER A 13 -0.97 0.96 5.50
C SER A 13 -2.30 0.39 5.00
N ASN A 14 -3.33 1.22 4.83
CA ASN A 14 -4.62 0.80 4.30
C ASN A 14 -4.57 0.39 2.82
N LEU A 15 -3.78 1.10 2.01
CA LEU A 15 -3.57 0.81 0.58
C LEU A 15 -2.83 -0.52 0.39
N LEU A 16 -1.80 -0.77 1.20
CA LEU A 16 -1.02 -2.02 1.13
C LEU A 16 -1.73 -3.19 1.82
N GLY A 17 -2.66 -2.90 2.74
CA GLY A 17 -3.25 -3.91 3.62
C GLY A 17 -2.32 -4.38 4.74
N GLN A 18 -1.23 -3.64 4.99
CA GLN A 18 -0.27 -3.90 6.07
C GLN A 18 -0.79 -3.33 7.41
N SER A 19 -0.35 -3.87 8.53
CA SER A 19 -0.55 -3.27 9.84
C SER A 19 0.31 -2.01 10.01
N ASN A 20 -0.29 -0.90 10.44
CA ASN A 20 0.42 0.30 10.88
C ASN A 20 0.88 0.28 12.34
N LYS A 21 0.65 -0.83 13.07
CA LYS A 21 0.94 -0.97 14.49
C LYS A 21 1.61 -2.30 14.79
N GLY A 22 2.30 -2.36 15.93
CA GLY A 22 2.96 -3.56 16.44
C GLY A 22 4.39 -3.70 15.95
N PHE A 23 4.89 -4.93 15.94
CA PHE A 23 6.31 -5.21 15.70
C PHE A 23 6.71 -5.23 14.22
N LYS A 24 5.74 -5.39 13.30
CA LYS A 24 5.98 -5.51 11.84
C LYS A 24 5.32 -4.36 11.06
N ALA A 25 5.39 -3.13 11.58
CA ALA A 25 4.68 -2.00 10.99
C ALA A 25 5.40 -1.34 9.81
N CYS A 26 6.73 -1.49 9.69
CA CYS A 26 7.50 -0.78 8.68
C CYS A 26 7.18 -1.30 7.26
N THR A 27 6.70 -0.42 6.39
CA THR A 27 6.41 -0.73 4.97
C THR A 27 7.66 -0.96 4.12
N HIS A 28 8.82 -0.45 4.57
CA HIS A 28 10.09 -0.66 3.90
C HIS A 28 10.79 -1.94 4.36
N CYS A 29 10.69 -2.26 5.65
CA CYS A 29 11.39 -3.41 6.22
C CYS A 29 10.54 -4.69 6.21
N LEU A 30 9.21 -4.56 6.19
CA LEU A 30 8.28 -5.69 6.21
C LEU A 30 8.60 -6.70 7.33
N ASP A 31 8.87 -7.95 6.96
CA ASP A 31 9.23 -9.06 7.84
C ASP A 31 10.60 -8.87 8.51
N ASP A 32 11.52 -8.15 7.86
CA ASP A 32 12.83 -7.77 8.38
C ASP A 32 12.79 -6.55 9.34
N THR A 33 11.59 -6.13 9.77
CA THR A 33 11.44 -5.03 10.73
C THR A 33 12.07 -5.40 12.07
N ASP A 34 13.18 -4.75 12.37
CA ASP A 34 13.82 -4.81 13.69
C ASP A 34 13.04 -3.92 14.66
N SER A 35 12.37 -4.51 15.63
CA SER A 35 11.56 -3.79 16.60
C SER A 35 11.74 -4.34 18.01
N MET A 36 11.66 -3.46 19.00
CA MET A 36 11.72 -3.82 20.41
C MET A 36 10.62 -3.13 21.21
N TYR A 37 10.15 -3.77 22.27
CA TYR A 37 9.17 -3.19 23.19
C TYR A 37 9.86 -2.57 24.40
N LEU A 38 9.66 -1.27 24.60
CA LEU A 38 10.14 -0.55 25.77
C LEU A 38 9.14 -0.75 26.91
N LYS A 39 9.47 -1.63 27.86
CA LYS A 39 8.59 -2.00 28.98
C LYS A 39 8.06 -0.80 29.78
N HIS A 40 8.93 0.17 30.08
CA HIS A 40 8.57 1.33 30.89
C HIS A 40 7.66 2.33 30.15
N CYS A 41 7.91 2.57 28.86
CA CYS A 41 7.11 3.51 28.06
C CYS A 41 5.90 2.85 27.39
N ARG A 42 5.80 1.51 27.46
CA ARG A 42 4.77 0.69 26.80
C ARG A 42 4.65 0.97 25.30
N LYS A 43 5.78 1.18 24.63
CA LYS A 43 5.86 1.52 23.20
C LYS A 43 6.74 0.52 22.47
N VAL A 44 6.34 0.18 21.25
CA VAL A 44 7.21 -0.49 20.28
C VAL A 44 8.05 0.58 19.60
N VAL A 45 9.37 0.36 19.54
CA VAL A 45 10.30 1.21 18.79
C VAL A 45 10.94 0.40 17.68
N TYR A 46 11.12 1.06 16.53
CA TYR A 46 11.71 0.44 15.34
C TYR A 46 13.18 0.81 15.25
N MET A 47 14.02 -0.23 15.20
CA MET A 47 15.46 -0.14 15.10
C MET A 47 15.89 -0.45 13.67
N GLY A 48 17.20 -0.39 13.41
CA GLY A 48 17.73 -0.73 12.10
C GLY A 48 17.59 0.34 11.01
N ASN A 49 17.07 1.53 11.33
CA ASN A 49 17.07 2.67 10.39
C ASN A 49 18.49 3.04 9.90
N ARG A 50 19.52 2.72 10.69
CA ARG A 50 20.93 2.96 10.33
C ARG A 50 21.41 2.10 9.15
N ARG A 51 20.68 1.03 8.80
CA ARG A 51 20.97 0.16 7.64
C ARG A 51 20.84 0.89 6.31
N PHE A 52 20.05 1.96 6.27
CA PHE A 52 19.85 2.78 5.07
C PHE A 52 21.02 3.74 4.80
N LEU A 53 21.92 3.95 5.77
CA LEU A 53 23.12 4.76 5.60
C LEU A 53 24.22 3.97 4.89
N PHE A 54 25.16 4.65 4.23
CA PHE A 54 26.34 3.99 3.63
C PHE A 54 27.13 3.15 4.65
N CYS A 55 27.70 2.04 4.21
CA CYS A 55 28.38 1.06 5.09
C CYS A 55 29.47 1.67 6.00
N LYS A 56 30.17 2.71 5.53
CA LYS A 56 31.23 3.41 6.29
C LYS A 56 30.74 4.64 7.06
N HIS A 57 29.42 4.91 7.09
CA HIS A 57 28.87 6.11 7.73
C HIS A 57 29.07 6.09 9.25
N GLN A 58 29.49 7.21 9.85
CA GLN A 58 29.86 7.27 11.28
C GLN A 58 28.70 6.87 12.21
N LEU A 59 27.47 7.28 11.90
CA LEU A 59 26.28 6.88 12.69
C LEU A 59 26.06 5.37 12.76
N ARG A 60 26.63 4.56 11.85
CA ARG A 60 26.55 3.10 11.91
C ARG A 60 27.46 2.50 12.97
N LYS A 61 28.46 3.23 13.46
CA LYS A 61 29.33 2.79 14.54
C LYS A 61 28.63 2.94 15.89
N LYS A 62 29.12 2.23 16.89
CA LYS A 62 28.75 2.43 18.30
C LYS A 62 29.09 3.86 18.71
N GLY A 63 28.29 4.39 19.62
CA GLY A 63 28.49 5.74 20.15
C GLY A 63 27.59 5.97 21.34
N LYS A 64 27.54 7.22 21.82
CA LYS A 64 26.77 7.60 23.01
C LYS A 64 25.29 7.16 22.95
N HIS A 65 24.71 7.18 21.75
CA HIS A 65 23.30 6.85 21.52
C HIS A 65 23.05 5.42 21.02
N PHE A 66 24.11 4.69 20.61
CA PHE A 66 23.99 3.38 19.96
C PHE A 66 24.94 2.37 20.60
N ARG A 67 24.36 1.31 21.18
CA ARG A 67 25.11 0.27 21.90
C ARG A 67 26.04 -0.56 21.00
N HIS A 68 25.68 -0.72 19.72
CA HIS A 68 26.38 -1.61 18.80
C HIS A 68 26.56 -0.99 17.43
N ASP A 69 27.56 -1.49 16.70
CA ASP A 69 27.74 -1.17 15.29
C ASP A 69 26.64 -1.85 14.46
N ASP A 70 26.23 -1.25 13.34
CA ASP A 70 25.27 -1.81 12.40
C ASP A 70 25.92 -2.09 11.05
N HIS A 71 26.44 -3.31 10.89
CA HIS A 71 27.10 -3.79 9.67
C HIS A 71 26.13 -4.42 8.66
N ARG A 72 24.82 -4.48 8.97
CA ARG A 72 23.85 -5.18 8.11
C ARG A 72 23.68 -4.47 6.78
N ASN A 73 23.52 -5.20 5.68
CA ASN A 73 23.26 -4.56 4.39
C ASN A 73 21.93 -3.79 4.38
N LYS A 74 21.85 -2.77 3.52
CA LYS A 74 20.58 -2.12 3.17
C LYS A 74 19.62 -3.22 2.71
N LEU A 75 18.38 -3.14 3.17
CA LEU A 75 17.38 -4.13 2.77
C LEU A 75 17.20 -4.09 1.25
N LEU A 76 17.06 -5.28 0.66
CA LEU A 76 16.69 -5.38 -0.74
C LEU A 76 15.31 -4.76 -0.90
N HIS A 77 15.15 -3.90 -1.92
CA HIS A 77 13.83 -3.42 -2.30
C HIS A 77 12.95 -4.62 -2.64
N ARG A 78 11.74 -4.66 -2.09
CA ARG A 78 10.76 -5.72 -2.35
C ARG A 78 9.90 -5.25 -3.51
N ASP A 79 9.93 -6.00 -4.61
CA ASP A 79 9.09 -5.72 -5.77
C ASP A 79 7.63 -6.11 -5.51
N GLY A 80 6.74 -5.65 -6.39
CA GLY A 80 5.32 -5.98 -6.32
C GLY A 80 5.03 -7.47 -6.36
N LYS A 81 5.80 -8.25 -7.12
CA LYS A 81 5.71 -9.71 -7.18
C LYS A 81 5.95 -10.35 -5.83
N MET A 82 7.03 -9.98 -5.14
CA MET A 82 7.38 -10.56 -3.85
C MET A 82 6.35 -10.20 -2.79
N VAL A 83 5.87 -8.94 -2.78
CA VAL A 83 4.78 -8.54 -1.88
C VAL A 83 3.49 -9.29 -2.21
N PHE A 84 3.16 -9.48 -3.50
CA PHE A 84 2.00 -10.26 -3.92
C PHE A 84 2.06 -11.69 -3.39
N GLN A 85 3.22 -12.36 -3.49
CA GLN A 85 3.42 -13.71 -2.97
C GLN A 85 3.18 -13.78 -1.45
N MET A 86 3.53 -12.72 -0.71
CA MET A 86 3.27 -12.65 0.74
C MET A 86 1.77 -12.50 1.06
N VAL A 87 1.00 -11.80 0.21
CA VAL A 87 -0.40 -11.45 0.50
C VAL A 87 -1.44 -12.32 -0.20
N LYS A 88 -1.07 -13.06 -1.25
CA LYS A 88 -2.02 -13.81 -2.11
C LYS A 88 -2.82 -14.86 -1.35
N ASN A 89 -2.23 -15.45 -0.31
CA ASN A 89 -2.81 -16.54 0.48
C ASN A 89 -3.27 -16.08 1.87
N LEU A 90 -3.51 -14.77 2.05
CA LEU A 90 -4.00 -14.26 3.34
C LEU A 90 -5.45 -14.67 3.58
N THR A 91 -5.67 -15.42 4.65
CA THR A 91 -7.01 -15.62 5.20
C THR A 91 -7.41 -14.36 5.96
N VAL A 92 -8.17 -13.49 5.30
CA VAL A 92 -8.62 -12.23 5.92
C VAL A 92 -9.81 -12.51 6.81
N VAL A 93 -9.61 -12.31 8.12
CA VAL A 93 -10.72 -12.33 9.08
C VAL A 93 -11.24 -10.91 9.22
N PHE A 94 -12.41 -10.65 8.66
CA PHE A 94 -13.11 -9.39 8.84
C PHE A 94 -14.06 -9.45 10.04
N GLY A 95 -14.08 -8.37 10.84
CA GLY A 95 -15.15 -8.11 11.82
C GLY A 95 -14.75 -8.24 13.30
N LYS A 96 -15.29 -7.35 14.12
CA LYS A 96 -15.47 -7.52 15.57
C LYS A 96 -16.90 -8.03 15.74
N GLY A 97 -17.10 -9.31 16.03
CA GLY A 97 -18.42 -9.91 16.15
C GLY A 97 -18.36 -11.34 16.67
N SER A 98 -19.49 -11.87 17.13
CA SER A 98 -19.63 -13.26 17.54
C SER A 98 -19.35 -14.17 16.34
N GLY A 99 -18.15 -14.77 16.28
CA GLY A 99 -17.66 -15.55 15.14
C GLY A 99 -16.35 -15.03 14.52
N SER A 100 -15.82 -13.89 14.98
CA SER A 100 -14.50 -13.42 14.53
C SER A 100 -13.41 -14.44 14.90
N GLN A 101 -12.66 -14.89 13.90
CA GLN A 101 -11.49 -15.72 14.11
C GLN A 101 -10.39 -14.91 14.82
N PRO A 102 -9.70 -15.48 15.82
CA PRO A 102 -8.58 -14.80 16.44
C PRO A 102 -7.50 -14.55 15.39
N VAL A 103 -7.05 -13.30 15.33
CA VAL A 103 -5.93 -12.93 14.47
C VAL A 103 -4.70 -13.77 14.89
N PRO A 104 -4.07 -14.53 13.98
CA PRO A 104 -2.89 -15.32 14.30
C PRO A 104 -1.83 -14.41 14.92
N ASN A 105 -1.43 -14.74 16.15
CA ASN A 105 -0.46 -13.97 16.91
C ASN A 105 0.84 -14.77 16.91
N GLU A 106 1.73 -14.46 15.97
CA GLU A 106 3.05 -15.08 15.90
C GLU A 106 3.88 -14.58 17.10
N ASP A 107 4.10 -15.43 18.11
CA ASP A 107 4.91 -15.10 19.30
C ASP A 107 4.45 -13.84 20.05
N GLY A 108 3.13 -13.56 20.06
CA GLY A 108 2.59 -12.34 20.68
C GLY A 108 2.77 -11.07 19.84
N LYS A 109 3.18 -11.19 18.57
CA LYS A 109 3.29 -10.10 17.61
C LYS A 109 2.06 -10.08 16.70
N ALA A 110 1.46 -8.89 16.57
CA ALA A 110 0.42 -8.65 15.57
C ALA A 110 0.91 -9.03 14.17
N PRO A 111 0.05 -9.62 13.32
CA PRO A 111 0.45 -10.00 11.99
C PRO A 111 0.80 -8.77 11.16
N MET A 112 1.74 -8.96 10.24
CA MET A 112 2.18 -7.92 9.32
C MET A 112 1.05 -7.50 8.38
N TRP A 113 0.32 -8.47 7.81
CA TRP A 113 -0.75 -8.20 6.86
C TRP A 113 -2.11 -8.39 7.51
N LYS A 114 -3.00 -7.43 7.28
CA LYS A 114 -4.39 -7.45 7.79
C LYS A 114 -5.38 -7.81 6.71
N LYS A 115 -5.11 -7.46 5.46
CA LYS A 115 -5.98 -7.71 4.31
C LYS A 115 -5.19 -7.78 3.02
N LYS A 116 -5.73 -8.48 2.03
CA LYS A 116 -5.31 -8.30 0.63
C LYS A 116 -5.98 -7.04 0.10
N SER A 117 -5.18 -6.10 -0.40
CA SER A 117 -5.70 -4.88 -1.02
C SER A 117 -6.49 -5.16 -2.30
N ILE A 118 -7.53 -4.36 -2.58
CA ILE A 118 -8.29 -4.47 -3.84
C ILE A 118 -7.44 -4.11 -5.07
N PHE A 119 -6.38 -3.32 -4.88
CA PHE A 119 -5.47 -2.96 -5.96
C PHE A 119 -4.75 -4.16 -6.57
N TRP A 120 -4.66 -5.30 -5.88
CA TRP A 120 -4.14 -6.55 -6.45
C TRP A 120 -5.03 -7.17 -7.53
N VAL A 121 -6.22 -6.61 -7.79
CA VAL A 121 -7.06 -6.95 -8.97
C VAL A 121 -6.50 -6.28 -10.24
N LEU A 122 -5.77 -5.18 -10.10
CA LEU A 122 -5.21 -4.45 -11.23
C LEU A 122 -3.98 -5.20 -11.78
N PRO A 123 -3.97 -5.58 -13.08
CA PRO A 123 -2.88 -6.40 -13.66
C PRO A 123 -1.50 -5.76 -13.53
N TYR A 124 -1.44 -4.43 -13.53
CA TYR A 124 -0.19 -3.70 -13.46
C TYR A 124 0.32 -3.47 -12.02
N TRP A 125 -0.48 -3.77 -10.99
CA TRP A 125 -0.09 -3.49 -9.60
C TRP A 125 1.10 -4.33 -9.14
N GLU A 126 1.21 -5.57 -9.63
CA GLU A 126 2.32 -6.47 -9.33
C GLU A 126 3.66 -6.02 -9.96
N VAL A 127 3.60 -5.22 -11.03
CA VAL A 127 4.81 -4.71 -11.72
C VAL A 127 5.23 -3.32 -11.23
N LEU A 128 4.50 -2.71 -10.29
CA LEU A 128 4.88 -1.42 -9.71
C LEU A 128 6.01 -1.61 -8.69
N ASP A 129 7.16 -0.96 -8.93
CA ASP A 129 8.22 -0.87 -7.93
C ASP A 129 7.81 -0.05 -6.71
N VAL A 130 6.88 0.89 -6.90
CA VAL A 130 6.46 1.86 -5.87
C VAL A 130 4.94 1.87 -5.73
N HIS A 131 4.39 0.97 -4.91
CA HIS A 131 2.95 0.84 -4.69
C HIS A 131 2.23 2.08 -4.11
N HIS A 132 2.97 3.08 -3.62
CA HIS A 132 2.37 4.34 -3.17
C HIS A 132 2.28 5.41 -4.28
N ALA A 133 2.84 5.13 -5.45
CA ALA A 133 2.63 5.94 -6.65
C ALA A 133 1.41 5.40 -7.40
N ILE A 134 0.23 5.96 -7.11
CA ILE A 134 -0.99 5.60 -7.83
C ILE A 134 -0.93 6.26 -9.21
N ASP A 135 -1.11 5.46 -10.26
CA ASP A 135 -1.09 5.94 -11.65
C ASP A 135 -2.21 6.98 -11.91
N VAL A 136 -1.77 8.10 -12.46
CA VAL A 136 -2.56 9.28 -12.81
C VAL A 136 -3.66 8.92 -13.78
N MET A 137 -3.38 8.08 -14.76
CA MET A 137 -4.35 7.78 -15.80
C MET A 137 -5.62 7.14 -15.22
N HIS A 138 -5.46 6.27 -14.23
CA HIS A 138 -6.58 5.62 -13.55
C HIS A 138 -7.27 6.56 -12.54
N LEU A 139 -6.50 7.36 -11.79
CA LEU A 139 -7.07 8.34 -10.86
C LEU A 139 -7.85 9.42 -11.61
N THR A 140 -7.28 9.97 -12.67
CA THR A 140 -7.91 10.97 -13.53
C THR A 140 -9.14 10.38 -14.21
N LYS A 141 -9.12 9.12 -14.67
CA LYS A 141 -10.32 8.51 -15.29
C LYS A 141 -11.45 8.42 -14.28
N ASN A 142 -11.17 7.85 -13.11
CA ASN A 142 -12.17 7.70 -12.06
C ASN A 142 -12.67 9.06 -11.55
N HIS A 143 -11.78 10.04 -11.41
CA HIS A 143 -12.17 11.38 -10.96
C HIS A 143 -13.01 12.11 -12.02
N CYS A 144 -12.62 12.06 -13.30
CA CYS A 144 -13.39 12.65 -14.40
C CYS A 144 -14.77 12.00 -14.54
N VAL A 145 -14.87 10.66 -14.50
CA VAL A 145 -16.17 9.95 -14.55
C VAL A 145 -17.05 10.33 -13.35
N ASN A 146 -16.49 10.39 -12.14
CA ASN A 146 -17.26 10.80 -10.96
C ASN A 146 -17.69 12.28 -11.00
N LEU A 147 -16.82 13.17 -11.49
CA LEU A 147 -17.15 14.59 -11.66
C LEU A 147 -18.23 14.79 -12.71
N LEU A 148 -18.17 14.06 -13.82
CA LEU A 148 -19.19 14.07 -14.88
C LEU A 148 -20.52 13.47 -14.40
N GLY A 149 -20.50 12.40 -13.60
CA GLY A 149 -21.70 11.85 -12.98
C GLY A 149 -22.34 12.77 -11.93
N PHE A 150 -21.54 13.64 -11.29
CA PHE A 150 -22.03 14.64 -10.35
C PHE A 150 -22.57 15.91 -11.04
N LEU A 151 -21.88 16.38 -12.09
CA LEU A 151 -22.20 17.62 -12.81
C LEU A 151 -23.14 17.43 -14.01
N GLY A 152 -23.24 16.21 -14.53
CA GLY A 152 -24.15 15.88 -15.62
C GLY A 152 -25.60 15.94 -15.16
N PRO A 153 -26.53 16.36 -16.03
CA PRO A 153 -27.95 16.36 -15.70
C PRO A 153 -28.36 14.94 -15.27
N ARG A 154 -29.01 14.88 -14.10
CA ARG A 154 -29.73 13.68 -13.64
C ARG A 154 -31.04 13.67 -14.39
N ASP A 155 -31.03 13.07 -15.57
CA ASP A 155 -32.28 12.68 -16.19
C ASP A 155 -32.81 11.50 -15.36
N GLU A 156 -33.93 11.74 -14.67
CA GLU A 156 -34.70 10.68 -14.03
C GLU A 156 -35.19 9.75 -15.13
N GLU A 157 -34.48 8.66 -15.40
CA GLU A 157 -35.05 7.48 -16.06
C GLU A 157 -34.17 6.26 -15.81
N ASP A 158 -34.78 5.23 -15.24
CA ASP A 158 -34.22 3.94 -14.89
C ASP A 158 -33.78 3.16 -16.15
N GLU A 159 -32.54 3.32 -16.61
CA GLU A 159 -31.89 2.34 -17.51
C GLU A 159 -30.43 2.09 -17.13
N GLU A 160 -29.96 0.86 -17.37
CA GLU A 160 -28.58 0.42 -17.13
C GLU A 160 -27.54 1.42 -17.65
N PRO A 161 -26.40 1.61 -16.94
CA PRO A 161 -25.43 2.63 -17.27
C PRO A 161 -24.73 2.31 -18.60
N LYS A 162 -25.27 2.82 -19.71
CA LYS A 162 -24.59 2.88 -21.00
C LYS A 162 -23.72 4.13 -21.05
N GLU A 163 -22.44 3.93 -21.35
CA GLU A 163 -21.47 5.01 -21.56
C GLU A 163 -22.04 6.05 -22.56
N ARG A 164 -22.24 7.31 -22.11
CA ARG A 164 -22.78 8.35 -22.98
C ARG A 164 -21.72 8.77 -24.02
N PRO A 165 -22.11 9.07 -25.28
CA PRO A 165 -21.17 9.46 -26.34
C PRO A 165 -20.30 10.69 -25.98
N GLU A 166 -20.82 11.56 -25.11
CA GLU A 166 -20.17 12.77 -24.62
C GLU A 166 -18.98 12.46 -23.72
N ASP A 167 -19.12 11.45 -22.85
CA ASP A 167 -18.06 10.96 -21.97
C ASP A 167 -16.89 10.40 -22.80
N ARG A 168 -17.19 9.68 -23.90
CA ARG A 168 -16.17 9.22 -24.87
C ARG A 168 -15.42 10.38 -25.53
N THR A 169 -16.11 11.47 -25.84
CA THR A 169 -15.52 12.62 -26.53
C THR A 169 -14.57 13.40 -25.61
N ILE A 170 -14.93 13.52 -24.32
CA ILE A 170 -14.09 14.14 -23.30
C ILE A 170 -12.85 13.26 -23.01
N LEU A 171 -13.03 11.94 -22.88
CA LEU A 171 -11.92 11.00 -22.70
C LEU A 171 -10.93 11.03 -23.88
N TRP A 172 -11.42 11.22 -25.11
CA TRP A 172 -10.59 11.46 -26.30
C TRP A 172 -9.79 12.77 -26.19
N ARG A 173 -10.43 13.86 -25.76
CA ARG A 173 -9.81 15.19 -25.62
C ARG A 173 -8.68 15.23 -24.57
N PHE A 174 -8.73 14.33 -23.58
CA PHE A 174 -7.68 14.15 -22.57
C PHE A 174 -6.68 13.02 -22.89
N GLY A 175 -6.78 12.38 -24.07
CA GLY A 175 -5.81 11.36 -24.52
C GLY A 175 -5.86 10.03 -23.76
N MET A 176 -7.01 9.69 -23.14
CA MET A 176 -7.13 8.60 -22.16
C MET A 176 -7.57 7.24 -22.74
N LYS A 177 -7.31 6.99 -24.02
CA LYS A 177 -7.75 5.76 -24.68
C LYS A 177 -6.77 4.61 -24.39
N MET A 178 -6.97 3.89 -23.29
CA MET A 178 -6.37 2.57 -23.08
C MET A 178 -7.43 1.49 -23.27
N LYS A 179 -7.18 0.64 -24.28
CA LYS A 179 -7.93 -0.54 -24.76
C LYS A 179 -8.97 -1.10 -23.80
N ILE A 180 -10.25 -0.84 -24.08
CA ILE A 180 -11.39 -1.65 -23.62
C ILE A 180 -11.73 -2.74 -24.66
N GLU A 181 -11.13 -2.71 -25.85
CA GLU A 181 -11.45 -3.60 -26.97
C GLU A 181 -10.77 -4.99 -26.93
N GLU A 182 -10.03 -5.34 -25.88
CA GLU A 182 -9.41 -6.68 -25.71
C GLU A 182 -10.05 -7.53 -24.59
N MET A 183 -11.29 -7.22 -24.16
CA MET A 183 -12.06 -8.03 -23.20
C MET A 183 -13.39 -8.55 -23.76
N HIS A 184 -13.32 -9.24 -24.89
CA HIS A 184 -14.32 -10.24 -25.28
C HIS A 184 -13.63 -11.58 -25.51
#